data_AF-A0A9D7KM75-F1
#
_entry.id   AF-A0A9D7KM75-F1
#
_cell.length_a   1.000
_cell.length_b   1.000
_cell.length_c   1.000
_cell.angle_alpha   90.00
_cell.angle_beta   90.00
_cell.angle_gamma   90.00
#
_symmetry.space_group_name_H-M   'P 1'
#
loop_
_entity.id
_entity.type
_entity.pdbx_description
1 polymer ?
#
loop_
_entity_poly.entity_id
_entity_poly.type
_entity_poly.pdbx_seq_one_letter_code
_entity_poly.pdbx_strand_id
1 'polypeptide(L)'
;MLTKIYPEWDGYKEGLNVIDTWAEVVKPRKLMFWYYTIFNVQEGTYISQLQLRDRLREAANYDKDFFYTAQTFGTRKLQYMGVFPPLDSHYHKYRTPTGSQALGQSMLALAYGSKGIFYETYYSYISSAPGWGDYFAESLVGNNSDDFDRPRSNDYGLYDTIVSLGKRLKGPLGNLLPKLEFSEEESYIYNTWQRGREQKSINPTKLKIFGEGIPEYPNDRFLNLGITRLHPKGSSNLTGDYYFLLNQITFDNISWNPEVISTYNSLHVGINVSVFRNWRFYDIEGGDDFKFVKLNNHTGSDFTAIIPIGKGDGRLFRLIPTVASTGTF
;
A
#
# COMPACT_ATOMS: atom_id res chain seq x y z
N MET A 1 7.74 -24.80 6.90
CA MET A 1 8.77 -23.89 7.44
C MET A 1 8.68 -22.60 6.65
N LEU A 2 8.53 -21.47 7.34
CA LEU A 2 8.52 -20.14 6.77
C LEU A 2 9.87 -19.51 7.11
N THR A 3 10.60 -19.02 6.11
CA THR A 3 11.96 -18.55 6.30
C THR A 3 11.95 -17.03 6.20
N LYS A 4 12.36 -16.34 7.29
CA LYS A 4 12.41 -14.88 7.37
C LYS A 4 13.74 -14.38 6.82
N ILE A 5 13.69 -13.41 5.90
CA ILE A 5 14.84 -12.63 5.46
C ILE A 5 14.69 -11.17 5.89
N TYR A 6 15.81 -10.57 6.28
CA TYR A 6 15.92 -9.14 6.55
C TYR A 6 16.87 -8.52 5.50
N PRO A 7 16.34 -8.06 4.35
CA PRO A 7 17.12 -7.26 3.41
C PRO A 7 17.72 -6.02 4.08
N GLU A 8 18.91 -5.60 3.64
CA GLU A 8 19.45 -4.29 4.01
C GLU A 8 18.50 -3.16 3.54
N TRP A 9 18.67 -1.95 4.07
CA TRP A 9 17.72 -0.85 3.96
C TRP A 9 17.49 -0.33 2.53
N ASP A 10 18.44 -0.55 1.62
CA ASP A 10 18.32 -0.29 0.18
C ASP A 10 17.97 -1.56 -0.62
N GLY A 11 17.87 -2.70 0.07
CA GLY A 11 17.59 -4.02 -0.47
C GLY A 11 18.76 -4.67 -1.22
N TYR A 12 19.95 -4.07 -1.16
CA TYR A 12 21.17 -4.62 -1.74
C TYR A 12 22.21 -4.85 -0.66
N LYS A 13 23.07 -5.85 -0.84
CA LYS A 13 24.23 -6.06 0.01
C LYS A 13 25.43 -6.32 -0.87
N GLU A 14 26.47 -5.50 -0.73
CA GLU A 14 27.68 -5.61 -1.55
C GLU A 14 27.36 -5.57 -3.06
N GLY A 15 26.35 -4.78 -3.45
CA GLY A 15 25.89 -4.65 -4.84
C GLY A 15 24.98 -5.77 -5.34
N LEU A 16 24.68 -6.77 -4.52
CA LEU A 16 23.81 -7.90 -4.88
C LEU A 16 22.38 -7.69 -4.35
N ASN A 17 21.38 -8.05 -5.15
CA ASN A 17 19.99 -8.06 -4.71
C ASN A 17 19.83 -9.11 -3.60
N VAL A 18 19.38 -8.69 -2.41
CA VAL A 18 19.34 -9.57 -1.24
C VAL A 18 18.26 -10.65 -1.36
N ILE A 19 17.09 -10.33 -1.92
CA ILE A 19 16.00 -11.30 -2.09
C ILE A 19 16.42 -12.38 -3.08
N ASP A 20 16.90 -11.99 -4.26
CA ASP A 20 17.29 -12.93 -5.32
C ASP A 20 18.46 -13.82 -4.85
N THR A 21 19.53 -13.20 -4.34
CA THR A 21 20.72 -13.94 -3.90
C THR A 21 20.40 -14.92 -2.77
N TRP A 22 19.61 -14.49 -1.80
CA TRP A 22 19.23 -15.35 -0.68
C TRP A 22 18.29 -16.47 -1.11
N ALA A 23 17.34 -16.19 -2.01
CA ALA A 23 16.44 -17.18 -2.58
C ALA A 23 17.20 -18.29 -3.33
N GLU A 24 18.25 -17.93 -4.06
CA GLU A 24 19.11 -18.89 -4.76
C GLU A 24 19.91 -19.78 -3.81
N VAL A 25 20.46 -19.21 -2.72
CA VAL A 25 21.30 -19.91 -1.75
C VAL A 25 20.48 -20.79 -0.81
N VAL A 26 19.43 -20.23 -0.21
CA VAL A 26 18.65 -20.89 0.85
C VAL A 26 17.53 -21.75 0.29
N LYS A 27 17.02 -21.42 -0.91
CA LYS A 27 15.89 -22.10 -1.56
C LYS A 27 14.71 -22.32 -0.60
N PRO A 28 14.23 -21.26 0.07
CA PRO A 28 13.14 -21.36 1.03
C PRO A 28 11.87 -21.94 0.38
N ARG A 29 11.12 -22.73 1.15
CA ARG A 29 9.81 -23.23 0.69
C ARG A 29 8.75 -22.11 0.62
N LYS A 30 8.90 -21.08 1.47
CA LYS A 30 8.04 -19.90 1.52
C LYS A 30 8.86 -18.68 1.92
N LEU A 31 8.69 -17.58 1.20
CA LEU A 31 9.35 -16.31 1.48
C LEU A 31 8.54 -15.49 2.49
N MET A 32 9.20 -15.05 3.56
CA MET A 32 8.75 -13.90 4.35
C MET A 32 9.89 -12.90 4.42
N PHE A 33 9.64 -11.67 4.02
CA PHE A 33 10.66 -10.63 4.12
C PHE A 33 10.19 -9.44 4.95
N TRP A 34 11.16 -8.76 5.54
CA TRP A 34 10.96 -7.60 6.38
C TRP A 34 11.75 -6.42 5.83
N TYR A 35 11.07 -5.36 5.42
CA TYR A 35 11.70 -4.22 4.75
C TYR A 35 11.32 -2.91 5.44
N TYR A 36 12.31 -2.05 5.70
CA TYR A 36 12.05 -0.76 6.33
C TYR A 36 11.67 0.29 5.32
N THR A 37 10.41 0.70 5.43
CA THR A 37 9.82 1.67 4.52
C THR A 37 9.79 3.08 5.07
N ILE A 38 10.22 3.32 6.29
CA ILE A 38 10.21 4.66 6.88
C ILE A 38 11.56 4.85 7.55
N PHE A 39 12.51 5.36 6.77
CA PHE A 39 13.87 5.64 7.21
C PHE A 39 14.24 7.11 6.98
N ASN A 40 15.15 7.61 7.82
CA ASN A 40 15.75 8.93 7.79
C ASN A 40 17.23 8.78 7.48
N VAL A 41 17.62 8.97 6.22
CA VAL A 41 19.03 9.00 5.78
C VAL A 41 19.54 10.44 5.66
N GLN A 42 18.66 11.42 5.45
CA GLN A 42 18.86 12.88 5.52
C GLN A 42 17.49 13.60 5.34
N GLU A 43 17.39 14.91 5.67
CA GLU A 43 16.19 15.72 5.38
C GLU A 43 15.79 15.58 3.89
N GLY A 44 14.58 15.11 3.62
CA GLY A 44 13.99 15.15 2.27
C GLY A 44 14.29 13.98 1.34
N THR A 45 14.80 12.83 1.79
CA THR A 45 14.93 11.62 0.93
C THR A 45 14.12 10.45 1.47
N TYR A 46 12.80 10.45 1.21
CA TYR A 46 11.93 9.31 1.46
C TYR A 46 11.95 8.35 0.25
N ILE A 47 12.98 7.52 0.12
CA ILE A 47 13.15 6.64 -1.07
C ILE A 47 12.29 5.35 -0.97
N SER A 48 11.47 5.21 0.06
CA SER A 48 11.16 3.90 0.60
C SER A 48 9.92 3.19 0.06
N GLN A 49 8.87 3.90 -0.38
CA GLN A 49 7.68 3.28 -0.98
C GLN A 49 7.98 2.74 -2.38
N LEU A 50 8.79 3.47 -3.16
CA LEU A 50 9.30 3.02 -4.45
C LEU A 50 10.16 1.75 -4.28
N GLN A 51 11.06 1.77 -3.30
CA GLN A 51 11.88 0.60 -3.01
C GLN A 51 11.04 -0.57 -2.49
N LEU A 52 10.07 -0.34 -1.59
CA LEU A 52 9.16 -1.39 -1.14
C LEU A 52 8.43 -2.03 -2.32
N ARG A 53 7.93 -1.20 -3.23
CA ARG A 53 7.27 -1.66 -4.45
C ARG A 53 8.17 -2.61 -5.24
N ASP A 54 9.42 -2.22 -5.47
CA ASP A 54 10.38 -3.01 -6.25
C ASP A 54 10.70 -4.34 -5.52
N ARG A 55 10.90 -4.31 -4.19
CA ARG A 55 11.09 -5.53 -3.38
C ARG A 55 9.87 -6.45 -3.34
N LEU A 56 8.66 -5.91 -3.32
CA LEU A 56 7.43 -6.68 -3.38
C LEU A 56 7.25 -7.36 -4.74
N ARG A 57 7.63 -6.68 -5.82
CA ARG A 57 7.64 -7.26 -7.16
C ARG A 57 8.62 -8.44 -7.26
N GLU A 58 9.83 -8.28 -6.73
CA GLU A 58 10.82 -9.36 -6.66
C GLU A 58 10.30 -10.55 -5.85
N ALA A 59 9.71 -10.29 -4.68
CA ALA A 59 9.09 -11.32 -3.85
C ALA A 59 7.95 -12.06 -4.58
N ALA A 60 7.07 -11.34 -5.28
CA ALA A 60 5.96 -11.91 -6.04
C ALA A 60 6.44 -12.79 -7.23
N ASN A 61 7.54 -12.39 -7.88
CA ASN A 61 8.16 -13.16 -8.96
C ASN A 61 8.79 -14.45 -8.46
N TYR A 62 9.38 -14.43 -7.26
CA TYR A 62 9.99 -15.59 -6.64
C TYR A 62 8.97 -16.57 -6.04
N ASP A 63 8.06 -16.06 -5.20
CA ASP A 63 7.06 -16.85 -4.48
C ASP A 63 5.69 -16.17 -4.57
N LYS A 64 4.78 -16.71 -5.40
CA LYS A 64 3.41 -16.20 -5.57
C LYS A 64 2.58 -16.19 -4.28
N ASP A 65 3.02 -16.90 -3.24
CA ASP A 65 2.35 -17.00 -1.95
C ASP A 65 3.22 -16.45 -0.78
N PHE A 66 4.07 -15.44 -1.05
CA PHE A 66 4.94 -14.80 -0.05
C PHE A 66 4.19 -14.07 1.08
N PHE A 67 4.93 -13.72 2.12
CA PHE A 67 4.48 -12.94 3.28
C PHE A 67 5.35 -11.70 3.48
N TYR A 68 4.75 -10.65 4.05
CA TYR A 68 5.45 -9.38 4.31
C TYR A 68 5.38 -9.03 5.79
N THR A 69 6.50 -8.61 6.37
CA THR A 69 6.53 -8.00 7.71
C THR A 69 6.56 -6.49 7.54
N ALA A 70 5.52 -5.81 8.03
CA ALA A 70 5.39 -4.36 8.00
C ALA A 70 6.19 -3.72 9.14
N GLN A 71 6.82 -2.57 8.88
CA GLN A 71 7.46 -1.78 9.92
C GLN A 71 6.40 -1.25 10.90
N THR A 72 6.65 -1.39 12.19
CA THR A 72 5.76 -0.88 13.27
C THR A 72 6.51 -0.09 14.33
N PHE A 73 7.80 0.16 14.12
CA PHE A 73 8.64 0.80 15.11
C PHE A 73 9.56 1.87 14.51
N GLY A 74 10.12 2.68 15.39
CA GLY A 74 11.21 3.61 15.11
C GLY A 74 12.05 3.89 16.34
N THR A 75 13.06 4.74 16.20
CA THR A 75 14.02 5.06 17.27
C THR A 75 14.12 6.55 17.46
N ARG A 76 13.41 7.08 18.46
CA ARG A 76 13.30 8.54 18.71
C ARG A 76 14.24 8.98 19.82
N LYS A 77 14.92 10.12 19.67
CA LYS A 77 15.73 10.67 20.78
C LYS A 77 14.86 10.87 22.02
N LEU A 78 15.39 10.53 23.20
CA LEU A 78 14.66 10.63 24.46
C LEU A 78 14.09 12.03 24.70
N GLN A 79 14.87 13.07 24.41
CA GLN A 79 14.46 14.47 24.59
C GLN A 79 13.21 14.89 23.77
N TYR A 80 12.79 14.09 22.78
CA TYR A 80 11.64 14.38 21.91
C TYR A 80 10.44 13.45 22.12
N MET A 81 10.45 12.58 23.14
CA MET A 81 9.33 11.65 23.40
C MET A 81 7.99 12.34 23.66
N GLY A 82 7.98 13.57 24.16
CA GLY A 82 6.78 14.37 24.43
C GLY A 82 6.39 15.38 23.35
N VAL A 83 7.13 15.45 22.23
CA VAL A 83 6.89 16.47 21.19
C VAL A 83 5.92 15.95 20.14
N PHE A 84 4.88 16.75 19.85
CA PHE A 84 3.87 16.45 18.84
C PHE A 84 3.65 17.63 17.87
N PRO A 85 3.60 17.38 16.54
CA PRO A 85 3.91 16.13 15.86
C PRO A 85 5.42 15.81 15.91
N PRO A 86 5.82 14.53 15.91
CA PRO A 86 7.23 14.19 15.82
C PRO A 86 7.77 14.52 14.42
N LEU A 87 8.87 15.28 14.36
CA LEU A 87 9.59 15.58 13.13
C LEU A 87 10.55 14.45 12.79
N ASP A 88 10.90 14.27 11.52
CA ASP A 88 11.86 13.23 11.11
C ASP A 88 13.22 13.41 11.79
N SER A 89 13.65 14.65 12.03
CA SER A 89 14.87 15.00 12.76
C SER A 89 14.91 14.49 14.21
N HIS A 90 13.76 14.08 14.77
CA HIS A 90 13.69 13.48 16.10
C HIS A 90 14.12 12.01 16.12
N TYR A 91 14.25 11.37 14.95
CA TYR A 91 14.51 9.94 14.81
C TYR A 91 15.96 9.62 14.40
N HIS A 92 16.46 8.50 14.90
CA HIS A 92 17.72 7.90 14.52
C HIS A 92 17.47 6.82 13.47
N LYS A 93 17.79 7.04 12.19
CA LYS A 93 17.65 6.05 11.09
C LYS A 93 16.22 5.60 10.76
N TYR A 94 15.43 5.11 11.72
CA TYR A 94 14.08 4.61 11.50
C TYR A 94 13.07 5.46 12.22
N ARG A 95 12.01 5.84 11.51
CA ARG A 95 10.88 6.54 12.10
C ARG A 95 9.69 5.61 12.26
N THR A 96 9.03 5.73 13.40
CA THR A 96 7.76 5.05 13.66
C THR A 96 6.73 5.49 12.63
N PRO A 97 6.14 4.57 11.86
CA PRO A 97 5.14 4.92 10.86
C PRO A 97 3.89 5.50 11.53
N THR A 98 3.22 6.45 10.86
CA THR A 98 1.85 6.84 11.21
C THR A 98 0.88 5.71 10.82
N GLY A 99 -0.36 5.77 11.31
CA GLY A 99 -1.42 4.84 10.86
C GLY A 99 -1.54 4.76 9.33
N SER A 100 -1.63 5.91 8.64
CA SER A 100 -1.69 5.98 7.16
C SER A 100 -0.49 5.30 6.47
N GLN A 101 0.72 5.40 7.05
CA GLN A 101 1.92 4.76 6.51
C GLN A 101 1.93 3.25 6.72
N ALA A 102 1.45 2.81 7.88
CA ALA A 102 1.24 1.39 8.15
C ALA A 102 0.16 0.78 7.24
N LEU A 103 -0.93 1.50 6.99
CA LEU A 103 -1.95 1.09 6.05
C LEU A 103 -1.37 0.97 4.63
N GLY A 104 -0.66 1.99 4.16
CA GLY A 104 -0.08 2.02 2.81
C GLY A 104 0.90 0.91 2.52
N GLN A 105 1.85 0.63 3.42
CA GLN A 105 2.78 -0.49 3.21
C GLN A 105 2.04 -1.85 3.19
N SER A 106 0.99 -1.98 4.00
CA SER A 106 0.23 -3.23 4.11
C SER A 106 -0.63 -3.46 2.87
N MET A 107 -1.38 -2.44 2.44
CA MET A 107 -2.19 -2.50 1.22
C MET A 107 -1.33 -2.64 -0.02
N LEU A 108 -0.15 -2.05 -0.05
CA LEU A 108 0.81 -2.25 -1.12
C LEU A 108 1.26 -3.71 -1.19
N ALA A 109 1.66 -4.30 -0.06
CA ALA A 109 2.06 -5.70 -0.03
C ALA A 109 0.93 -6.65 -0.47
N LEU A 110 -0.31 -6.36 -0.06
CA LEU A 110 -1.51 -7.10 -0.47
C LEU A 110 -1.78 -6.97 -1.99
N ALA A 111 -1.57 -5.79 -2.57
CA ALA A 111 -1.70 -5.57 -4.01
C ALA A 111 -0.72 -6.45 -4.82
N TYR A 112 0.51 -6.63 -4.33
CA TYR A 112 1.49 -7.54 -4.93
C TYR A 112 1.22 -9.03 -4.67
N GLY A 113 0.11 -9.37 -4.02
CA GLY A 113 -0.33 -10.76 -3.85
C GLY A 113 0.11 -11.43 -2.55
N SER A 114 0.69 -10.69 -1.60
CA SER A 114 1.07 -11.20 -0.27
C SER A 114 -0.08 -11.95 0.39
N LYS A 115 0.21 -13.11 1.01
CA LYS A 115 -0.78 -13.96 1.69
C LYS A 115 -0.96 -13.63 3.15
N GLY A 116 -0.13 -12.76 3.70
CA GLY A 116 -0.28 -12.30 5.06
C GLY A 116 0.69 -11.17 5.38
N ILE A 117 0.22 -10.30 6.27
CA ILE A 117 1.01 -9.20 6.82
C ILE A 117 1.30 -9.52 8.27
N PHE A 118 2.58 -9.48 8.61
CA PHE A 118 3.06 -9.60 9.99
C PHE A 118 3.38 -8.20 10.51
N TYR A 119 2.91 -7.91 11.72
CA TYR A 119 3.27 -6.72 12.46
C TYR A 119 4.10 -7.14 13.65
N GLU A 120 5.26 -6.53 13.82
CA GLU A 120 6.08 -6.87 14.96
C GLU A 120 5.58 -6.17 16.21
N THR A 121 5.52 -6.94 17.29
CA THR A 121 5.03 -6.53 18.60
C THR A 121 6.18 -6.42 19.60
N TYR A 122 7.34 -5.89 19.17
CA TYR A 122 8.43 -5.64 20.10
C TYR A 122 7.95 -4.68 21.20
N TYR A 123 8.41 -4.90 22.43
CA TYR A 123 8.17 -3.93 23.49
C TYR A 123 8.98 -2.67 23.23
N SER A 124 8.44 -1.54 23.67
CA SER A 124 9.18 -0.28 23.63
C SER A 124 10.25 -0.30 24.73
N TYR A 125 11.41 0.30 24.50
CA TYR A 125 12.49 0.33 25.49
C TYR A 125 13.40 1.55 25.32
N ILE A 126 14.18 1.84 26.36
CA ILE A 126 15.21 2.89 26.32
C ILE A 126 16.57 2.25 26.04
N SER A 127 17.34 2.84 25.14
CA SER A 127 18.70 2.40 24.81
C SER A 127 19.56 3.60 24.38
N SER A 128 20.86 3.39 24.20
CA SER A 128 21.79 4.41 23.72
C SER A 128 22.50 3.97 22.44
N ALA A 129 22.89 4.93 21.59
CA ALA A 129 23.66 4.69 20.37
C ALA A 129 24.92 5.57 20.34
N PRO A 130 26.11 5.01 20.04
CA PRO A 130 27.34 5.79 19.91
C PRO A 130 27.17 6.94 18.91
N GLY A 131 27.55 8.16 19.31
CA GLY A 131 27.47 9.36 18.46
C GLY A 131 26.08 9.99 18.30
N TRP A 132 25.01 9.36 18.80
CA TRP A 132 23.65 9.91 18.75
C TRP A 132 23.04 10.18 20.12
N GLY A 133 23.43 9.40 21.14
CA GLY A 133 22.95 9.51 22.51
C GLY A 133 21.77 8.58 22.81
N ASP A 134 21.06 8.88 23.88
CA ASP A 134 19.95 8.06 24.37
C ASP A 134 18.69 8.23 23.52
N TYR A 135 18.02 7.11 23.25
CA TYR A 135 16.81 7.03 22.45
C TYR A 135 15.79 6.07 23.07
N PHE A 136 14.54 6.25 22.64
CA PHE A 136 13.42 5.38 22.88
C PHE A 136 13.14 4.59 21.60
N ALA A 137 13.24 3.26 21.69
CA ALA A 137 12.72 2.36 20.68
C ALA A 137 11.20 2.37 20.80
N GLU A 138 10.56 3.13 19.90
CA GLU A 138 9.11 3.29 19.83
C GLU A 138 8.51 2.12 19.06
N SER A 139 8.03 1.12 19.78
CA SER A 139 7.40 -0.06 19.19
C SER A 139 5.87 -0.02 19.36
N LEU A 140 5.17 -1.08 18.93
CA LEU A 140 3.70 -1.16 18.94
C LEU A 140 3.10 -1.30 20.35
N VAL A 141 3.79 -2.02 21.24
CA VAL A 141 3.33 -2.29 22.61
C VAL A 141 4.12 -1.49 23.64
N GLY A 142 3.59 -1.44 24.86
CA GLY A 142 4.09 -0.66 26.00
C GLY A 142 5.54 -0.94 26.40
N ASN A 143 5.99 -0.26 27.46
CA ASN A 143 7.34 -0.35 27.99
C ASN A 143 7.44 -1.43 29.08
N ASN A 144 8.51 -2.22 29.06
CA ASN A 144 8.88 -3.24 30.06
C ASN A 144 7.94 -4.47 30.21
N SER A 145 8.37 -5.41 31.07
CA SER A 145 7.76 -6.73 31.33
C SER A 145 6.32 -6.73 31.80
N ASP A 146 5.79 -5.56 32.20
CA ASP A 146 4.51 -5.47 32.91
C ASP A 146 3.38 -4.90 32.03
N ASP A 147 3.69 -4.41 30.82
CA ASP A 147 2.73 -3.77 29.91
C ASP A 147 2.99 -4.12 28.41
N PHE A 148 3.67 -5.25 28.15
CA PHE A 148 3.96 -5.73 26.80
C PHE A 148 2.72 -6.28 26.07
N ASP A 149 1.63 -6.54 26.80
CA ASP A 149 0.36 -7.03 26.25
C ASP A 149 -0.56 -5.89 25.79
N ARG A 150 -0.20 -4.62 26.06
CA ARG A 150 -1.03 -3.47 25.74
C ARG A 150 -0.44 -2.60 24.63
N PRO A 151 -1.29 -2.08 23.72
CA PRO A 151 -0.87 -1.07 22.76
C PRO A 151 -0.33 0.17 23.46
N ARG A 152 0.70 0.78 22.89
CA ARG A 152 1.22 2.06 23.39
C ARG A 152 0.15 3.15 23.26
N SER A 153 -0.01 3.96 24.30
CA SER A 153 -1.03 5.03 24.36
C SER A 153 -0.85 6.16 23.34
N ASN A 154 0.37 6.42 22.90
CA ASN A 154 0.72 7.49 21.95
C ASN A 154 1.30 6.94 20.63
N ASP A 155 0.62 5.96 20.05
CA ASP A 155 1.09 5.25 18.85
C ASP A 155 0.75 5.93 17.52
N TYR A 156 0.11 7.10 17.56
CA TYR A 156 -0.32 7.86 16.38
C TYR A 156 -1.36 7.11 15.53
N GLY A 157 -2.25 6.36 16.18
CA GLY A 157 -3.32 5.59 15.53
C GLY A 157 -2.81 4.36 14.79
N LEU A 158 -1.57 3.94 15.04
CA LEU A 158 -0.94 2.78 14.40
C LEU A 158 -1.68 1.49 14.73
N TYR A 159 -1.91 1.21 16.01
CA TYR A 159 -2.60 0.03 16.51
C TYR A 159 -4.05 0.00 16.04
N ASP A 160 -4.78 1.12 16.16
CA ASP A 160 -6.16 1.22 15.68
C ASP A 160 -6.26 0.94 14.17
N THR A 161 -5.27 1.41 13.40
CA THR A 161 -5.18 1.12 11.96
C THR A 161 -4.95 -0.37 11.71
N ILE A 162 -4.03 -1.00 12.43
CA ILE A 162 -3.75 -2.44 12.32
C ILE A 162 -5.00 -3.27 12.69
N VAL A 163 -5.70 -2.90 13.76
CA VAL A 163 -6.95 -3.56 14.17
C VAL A 163 -8.03 -3.39 13.11
N SER A 164 -8.17 -2.19 12.55
CA SER A 164 -9.13 -1.89 11.48
C SER A 164 -8.85 -2.73 10.22
N LEU A 165 -7.58 -2.81 9.79
CA LEU A 165 -7.17 -3.68 8.70
C LEU A 165 -7.47 -5.14 9.00
N GLY A 166 -7.18 -5.60 10.21
CA GLY A 166 -7.47 -6.96 10.65
C GLY A 166 -8.96 -7.32 10.54
N LYS A 167 -9.87 -6.37 10.80
CA LYS A 167 -11.31 -6.56 10.60
C LYS A 167 -11.66 -6.72 9.12
N ARG A 168 -11.10 -5.88 8.24
CA ARG A 168 -11.30 -5.95 6.78
C ARG A 168 -10.79 -7.26 6.18
N LEU A 169 -9.62 -7.71 6.61
CA LEU A 169 -9.03 -8.99 6.17
C LEU A 169 -9.79 -10.22 6.68
N LYS A 170 -10.60 -10.11 7.74
CA LYS A 170 -11.54 -11.17 8.13
C LYS A 170 -12.82 -11.17 7.27
N GLY A 171 -13.05 -10.12 6.49
CA GLY A 171 -14.22 -9.92 5.65
C GLY A 171 -14.03 -10.39 4.20
N PRO A 172 -14.84 -9.85 3.26
CA PRO A 172 -14.77 -10.21 1.84
C PRO A 172 -13.38 -10.05 1.22
N LEU A 173 -12.62 -9.03 1.63
CA LEU A 173 -11.28 -8.76 1.13
C LEU A 173 -10.34 -9.94 1.35
N GLY A 174 -10.14 -10.38 2.60
CA GLY A 174 -9.22 -11.49 2.87
C GLY A 174 -9.76 -12.86 2.49
N ASN A 175 -11.06 -13.00 2.23
CA ASN A 175 -11.62 -14.23 1.67
C ASN A 175 -11.39 -14.37 0.16
N LEU A 176 -11.31 -13.25 -0.55
CA LEU A 176 -11.20 -13.21 -2.01
C LEU A 176 -9.77 -13.02 -2.48
N LEU A 177 -9.03 -12.08 -1.89
CA LEU A 177 -7.68 -11.69 -2.31
C LEU A 177 -6.71 -12.89 -2.40
N PRO A 178 -6.65 -13.85 -1.44
CA PRO A 178 -5.74 -15.00 -1.53
C PRO A 178 -6.02 -15.95 -2.70
N LYS A 179 -7.24 -15.92 -3.26
CA LYS A 179 -7.67 -16.75 -4.40
C LYS A 179 -7.29 -16.13 -5.74
N LEU A 180 -6.69 -14.95 -5.73
CA LEU A 180 -6.26 -14.25 -6.93
C LEU A 180 -4.73 -14.28 -7.06
N GLU A 181 -4.26 -14.14 -8.31
CA GLU A 181 -2.86 -14.00 -8.68
C GLU A 181 -2.59 -12.57 -9.17
N PHE A 182 -1.44 -12.02 -8.77
CA PHE A 182 -0.93 -10.75 -9.28
C PHE A 182 -0.66 -10.85 -10.79
N SER A 183 -1.18 -9.90 -11.57
CA SER A 183 -1.03 -9.93 -13.03
C SER A 183 0.22 -9.22 -13.56
N GLU A 184 1.05 -8.65 -12.68
CA GLU A 184 2.18 -7.77 -13.05
C GLU A 184 1.77 -6.47 -13.77
N GLU A 185 0.46 -6.22 -13.91
CA GLU A 185 -0.07 -4.98 -14.47
C GLU A 185 -0.20 -3.94 -13.35
N GLU A 186 0.33 -2.74 -13.61
CA GLU A 186 0.27 -1.61 -12.71
C GLU A 186 -0.01 -0.33 -13.50
N SER A 187 -0.67 0.62 -12.86
CA SER A 187 -0.89 1.96 -13.39
C SER A 187 -0.66 2.98 -12.29
N TYR A 188 -0.09 4.13 -12.64
CA TYR A 188 0.21 5.17 -11.67
C TYR A 188 0.37 6.53 -12.33
N ILE A 189 0.21 7.57 -11.53
CA ILE A 189 0.46 8.97 -11.90
C ILE A 189 1.66 9.45 -11.08
N TYR A 190 2.67 10.05 -11.71
CA TYR A 190 3.75 10.74 -11.00
C TYR A 190 3.95 12.15 -11.53
N ASN A 191 4.38 13.04 -10.65
CA ASN A 191 4.74 14.42 -10.99
C ASN A 191 6.25 14.48 -11.28
N THR A 192 6.66 14.87 -12.48
CA THR A 192 8.07 15.23 -12.72
C THR A 192 8.28 16.69 -12.37
N TRP A 193 9.35 16.98 -11.62
CA TRP A 193 9.61 18.30 -11.03
C TRP A 193 9.74 19.47 -12.02
N GLN A 194 9.79 19.23 -13.33
CA GLN A 194 9.88 20.27 -14.33
C GLN A 194 9.12 19.84 -15.59
N ARG A 195 7.90 20.38 -15.76
CA ARG A 195 7.13 20.42 -17.03
C ARG A 195 6.52 19.12 -17.55
N GLY A 196 5.87 18.33 -16.71
CA GLY A 196 4.86 17.38 -17.22
C GLY A 196 4.48 16.28 -16.23
N ARG A 197 3.17 16.01 -16.14
CA ARG A 197 2.68 14.76 -15.55
C ARG A 197 2.93 13.67 -16.58
N GLU A 198 3.83 12.74 -16.29
CA GLU A 198 3.99 11.57 -17.14
C GLU A 198 3.12 10.44 -16.58
N GLN A 199 2.18 9.98 -17.40
CA GLN A 199 1.46 8.74 -17.13
C GLN A 199 2.32 7.58 -17.63
N LYS A 200 2.97 6.84 -16.74
CA LYS A 200 3.62 5.59 -17.13
C LYS A 200 2.58 4.47 -17.02
N SER A 201 1.93 4.21 -18.15
CA SER A 201 0.99 3.11 -18.35
C SER A 201 1.78 1.83 -18.63
N ILE A 202 1.67 0.81 -17.77
CA ILE A 202 1.89 -0.57 -18.21
C ILE A 202 0.51 -1.14 -18.56
N ASN A 203 0.06 -0.73 -19.74
CA ASN A 203 -1.00 -1.29 -20.59
C ASN A 203 -2.23 -1.93 -19.91
N PRO A 204 -2.97 -1.24 -19.02
CA PRO A 204 -4.26 -1.73 -18.55
C PRO A 204 -5.25 -1.66 -19.73
N THR A 205 -5.54 -2.81 -20.35
CA THR A 205 -6.39 -2.88 -21.55
C THR A 205 -7.85 -2.42 -21.32
N LYS A 206 -8.24 -2.07 -20.08
CA LYS A 206 -9.65 -1.73 -19.71
C LYS A 206 -9.85 -0.61 -18.69
N LEU A 207 -8.83 -0.17 -17.94
CA LEU A 207 -9.01 0.82 -16.88
C LEU A 207 -7.91 1.87 -16.94
N LYS A 208 -8.27 3.14 -16.87
CA LYS A 208 -7.37 4.29 -16.91
C LYS A 208 -7.64 5.14 -15.68
N ILE A 209 -6.61 5.81 -15.22
CA ILE A 209 -6.74 6.76 -14.13
C ILE A 209 -6.41 8.14 -14.66
N PHE A 210 -7.18 9.12 -14.24
CA PHE A 210 -7.02 10.50 -14.65
C PHE A 210 -6.94 11.42 -13.43
N GLY A 211 -6.55 12.67 -13.66
CA GLY A 211 -6.42 13.65 -12.60
C GLY A 211 -6.73 15.07 -13.08
N GLU A 212 -7.98 15.33 -13.47
CA GLU A 212 -8.40 16.70 -13.78
C GLU A 212 -8.51 17.53 -12.48
N GLY A 213 -8.11 18.81 -12.52
CA GLY A 213 -8.35 19.78 -11.44
C GLY A 213 -7.48 19.65 -10.17
N ILE A 214 -6.37 18.91 -10.20
CA ILE A 214 -5.58 18.65 -8.98
C ILE A 214 -4.51 19.75 -8.75
N PRO A 215 -4.48 20.43 -7.57
CA PRO A 215 -3.48 21.46 -7.26
C PRO A 215 -2.05 20.91 -7.25
N GLU A 216 -1.08 21.79 -7.46
CA GLU A 216 0.37 21.51 -7.45
C GLU A 216 0.76 20.61 -6.27
N TYR A 217 1.37 19.47 -6.60
CA TYR A 217 1.76 18.47 -5.61
C TYR A 217 3.11 18.82 -4.99
N PRO A 218 3.32 18.58 -3.68
CA PRO A 218 4.65 18.62 -3.10
C PRO A 218 5.51 17.53 -3.74
N ASN A 219 6.43 17.93 -4.62
CA ASN A 219 7.80 17.52 -4.85
C ASN A 219 8.30 16.05 -4.70
N ASP A 220 7.60 15.09 -4.10
CA ASP A 220 8.08 13.69 -4.00
C ASP A 220 6.97 12.64 -4.14
N ARG A 221 5.86 12.97 -4.81
CA ARG A 221 4.66 12.13 -4.75
C ARG A 221 4.46 11.29 -6.00
N PHE A 222 4.90 10.04 -5.92
CA PHE A 222 4.26 8.96 -6.66
C PHE A 222 2.85 8.77 -6.12
N LEU A 223 1.88 8.84 -7.01
CA LEU A 223 0.56 8.32 -6.78
C LEU A 223 0.53 6.99 -7.51
N ASN A 224 0.99 5.91 -6.88
CA ASN A 224 0.52 4.59 -7.28
C ASN A 224 -0.94 4.54 -6.88
N LEU A 225 -1.76 5.06 -7.77
CA LEU A 225 -3.10 4.57 -8.02
C LEU A 225 -2.97 3.22 -8.69
N GLY A 226 -2.34 2.28 -7.99
CA GLY A 226 -2.02 0.97 -8.53
C GLY A 226 -3.33 0.31 -8.87
N ILE A 227 -3.70 0.29 -10.16
CA ILE A 227 -4.62 -0.69 -10.69
C ILE A 227 -3.80 -1.94 -10.76
N THR A 228 -3.93 -2.78 -9.75
CA THR A 228 -3.41 -4.12 -9.85
C THR A 228 -4.51 -5.02 -10.35
N ARG A 229 -4.36 -5.51 -11.59
CA ARG A 229 -5.25 -6.53 -12.08
C ARG A 229 -4.91 -7.85 -11.40
N LEU A 230 -5.94 -8.53 -10.94
CA LEU A 230 -5.81 -9.80 -10.24
C LEU A 230 -6.59 -10.87 -11.00
N HIS A 231 -5.92 -11.94 -11.38
CA HIS A 231 -6.54 -13.06 -12.10
C HIS A 231 -7.00 -14.13 -11.12
N PRO A 232 -8.17 -14.76 -11.34
CA PRO A 232 -8.56 -15.96 -10.60
C PRO A 232 -7.47 -17.04 -10.72
N LYS A 233 -7.07 -17.67 -9.61
CA LYS A 233 -6.26 -18.90 -9.68
C LYS A 233 -6.99 -19.91 -10.57
N GLY A 234 -6.27 -20.65 -11.40
CA GLY A 234 -6.84 -21.56 -12.42
C GLY A 234 -7.79 -22.65 -11.88
N SER A 235 -7.82 -22.87 -10.56
CA SER A 235 -8.75 -23.75 -9.86
C SER A 235 -9.98 -23.07 -9.25
N SER A 236 -10.20 -21.77 -9.48
CA SER A 236 -11.27 -21.00 -8.83
C SER A 236 -12.44 -20.71 -9.77
N ASN A 237 -13.68 -20.86 -9.28
CA ASN A 237 -14.91 -20.57 -10.04
C ASN A 237 -15.22 -19.05 -10.14
N LEU A 238 -14.22 -18.19 -9.94
CA LEU A 238 -14.42 -16.74 -9.93
C LEU A 238 -14.43 -16.22 -11.38
N THR A 239 -15.48 -15.50 -11.75
CA THR A 239 -15.64 -14.89 -13.08
C THR A 239 -15.43 -13.37 -13.02
N GLY A 240 -14.88 -12.78 -14.08
CA GLY A 240 -14.65 -11.32 -14.18
C GLY A 240 -13.23 -10.88 -13.82
N ASP A 241 -12.95 -9.61 -14.08
CA ASP A 241 -11.66 -8.99 -13.79
C ASP A 241 -11.69 -8.33 -12.40
N TYR A 242 -10.60 -8.48 -11.65
CA TYR A 242 -10.44 -7.85 -10.35
C TYR A 242 -9.40 -6.75 -10.42
N TYR A 243 -9.65 -5.65 -9.72
CA TYR A 243 -8.81 -4.47 -9.69
C TYR A 243 -8.61 -4.04 -8.24
N PHE A 244 -7.41 -4.20 -7.71
CA PHE A 244 -7.06 -3.54 -6.46
C PHE A 244 -6.71 -2.09 -6.81
N LEU A 245 -7.32 -1.11 -6.16
CA LEU A 245 -7.01 0.32 -6.30
C LEU A 245 -6.46 0.82 -4.97
N LEU A 246 -5.27 1.42 -4.98
CA LEU A 246 -4.57 1.90 -3.78
C LEU A 246 -4.29 3.40 -3.89
N ASN A 247 -4.38 4.12 -2.78
CA ASN A 247 -3.86 5.48 -2.67
C ASN A 247 -2.55 5.46 -1.88
N GLN A 248 -1.41 5.46 -2.59
CA GLN A 248 -0.09 5.46 -1.94
C GLN A 248 0.34 6.79 -1.31
N ILE A 249 -0.52 7.83 -1.29
CA ILE A 249 -0.24 9.00 -0.46
C ILE A 249 -0.39 8.57 1.00
N THR A 250 0.73 8.27 1.62
CA THR A 250 0.80 7.86 3.03
C THR A 250 1.37 8.95 3.92
N PHE A 251 2.03 9.95 3.35
CA PHE A 251 2.64 11.03 4.12
C PHE A 251 1.57 12.04 4.52
N ASP A 252 1.37 12.16 5.83
CA ASP A 252 0.77 13.36 6.38
C ASP A 252 1.75 14.52 6.14
N ASN A 253 1.21 15.68 5.76
CA ASN A 253 2.02 16.87 5.54
C ASN A 253 2.56 17.31 6.90
N ILE A 254 3.70 16.76 7.31
CA ILE A 254 4.50 17.25 8.43
C ILE A 254 5.53 18.28 7.88
N SER A 255 5.25 18.89 6.72
CA SER A 255 6.01 20.02 6.23
C SER A 255 5.54 21.28 6.95
N TRP A 256 6.46 22.21 7.15
CA TRP A 256 6.31 23.48 7.87
C TRP A 256 5.22 24.42 7.31
N ASN A 257 4.46 24.01 6.30
CA ASN A 257 3.45 24.81 5.64
C ASN A 257 2.06 24.15 5.74
N PRO A 258 1.26 24.49 6.78
CA PRO A 258 -0.04 23.87 7.07
C PRO A 258 -1.13 24.19 6.02
N GLU A 259 -0.87 25.08 5.06
CA GLU A 259 -1.85 25.51 4.06
C GLU A 259 -2.15 24.46 2.97
N VAL A 260 -1.30 23.45 2.79
CA VAL A 260 -1.59 22.35 1.85
C VAL A 260 -2.44 21.29 2.55
N ILE A 261 -3.68 21.66 2.89
CA ILE A 261 -4.75 20.75 3.30
C ILE A 261 -5.12 19.94 2.06
N SER A 262 -4.41 18.84 1.87
CA SER A 262 -4.72 17.95 0.77
C SER A 262 -5.52 16.75 1.26
N THR A 263 -6.84 16.91 1.22
CA THR A 263 -7.85 15.85 1.27
C THR A 263 -7.81 15.05 -0.02
N TYR A 264 -6.70 14.33 -0.26
CA TYR A 264 -6.60 13.38 -1.39
C TYR A 264 -7.31 12.07 -1.04
N ASN A 265 -8.60 12.15 -0.75
CA ASN A 265 -9.45 11.00 -0.44
C ASN A 265 -10.24 10.53 -1.65
N SER A 266 -10.01 11.05 -2.85
CA SER A 266 -10.83 10.80 -4.04
C SER A 266 -9.97 10.51 -5.27
N LEU A 267 -10.33 9.47 -6.02
CA LEU A 267 -9.64 9.00 -7.21
C LEU A 267 -10.54 9.09 -8.42
N HIS A 268 -10.05 9.68 -9.51
CA HIS A 268 -10.80 9.74 -10.76
C HIS A 268 -10.40 8.55 -11.64
N VAL A 269 -11.34 7.65 -11.86
CA VAL A 269 -11.12 6.40 -12.60
C VAL A 269 -11.96 6.39 -13.86
N GLY A 270 -11.28 6.21 -14.99
CA GLY A 270 -11.84 5.91 -16.29
C GLY A 270 -11.93 4.42 -16.56
N ILE A 271 -13.05 3.93 -17.08
CA ILE A 271 -13.18 2.54 -17.51
C ILE A 271 -13.51 2.51 -19.00
N ASN A 272 -12.66 1.83 -19.77
CA ASN A 272 -12.84 1.63 -21.20
C ASN A 272 -13.39 0.22 -21.44
N VAL A 273 -14.67 0.15 -21.81
CA VAL A 273 -15.37 -1.11 -22.09
C VAL A 273 -15.72 -1.19 -23.57
N SER A 274 -15.06 -2.09 -24.30
CA SER A 274 -15.20 -2.18 -25.76
C SER A 274 -16.20 -3.24 -26.25
N VAL A 275 -16.47 -4.32 -25.48
CA VAL A 275 -17.12 -5.54 -26.04
C VAL A 275 -18.53 -5.85 -25.51
N PHE A 276 -18.86 -5.57 -24.25
CA PHE A 276 -20.16 -5.98 -23.67
C PHE A 276 -21.13 -4.79 -23.47
N ARG A 277 -22.44 -5.08 -23.56
CA ARG A 277 -23.50 -4.06 -23.46
C ARG A 277 -23.69 -3.55 -22.04
N ASN A 278 -23.58 -4.38 -21.00
CA ASN A 278 -23.72 -3.90 -19.63
C ASN A 278 -22.61 -4.43 -18.73
N TRP A 279 -22.20 -3.60 -17.79
CA TRP A 279 -21.14 -3.91 -16.83
C TRP A 279 -21.53 -3.46 -15.43
N ARG A 280 -20.95 -4.11 -14.44
CA ARG A 280 -20.97 -3.66 -13.05
C ARG A 280 -19.55 -3.62 -12.53
N PHE A 281 -19.16 -2.48 -11.99
CA PHE A 281 -17.89 -2.24 -11.33
C PHE A 281 -18.17 -1.86 -9.89
N TYR A 282 -17.74 -2.67 -8.93
CA TYR A 282 -18.16 -2.48 -7.53
C TYR A 282 -17.09 -2.91 -6.54
N ASP A 283 -17.09 -2.27 -5.37
CA ASP A 283 -16.25 -2.63 -4.23
C ASP A 283 -16.74 -3.95 -3.60
N ILE A 284 -15.85 -4.93 -3.47
CA ILE A 284 -16.20 -6.24 -2.90
C ILE A 284 -16.47 -6.18 -1.39
N GLU A 285 -15.92 -5.19 -0.69
CA GLU A 285 -16.11 -4.97 0.74
C GLU A 285 -17.42 -4.22 1.03
N GLY A 286 -18.08 -3.71 -0.01
CA GLY A 286 -19.30 -2.91 0.06
C GLY A 286 -19.03 -1.40 -0.04
N GLY A 287 -20.05 -0.65 -0.44
CA GLY A 287 -19.94 0.78 -0.72
C GLY A 287 -20.24 1.08 -2.18
N ASP A 288 -19.22 1.51 -2.92
CA ASP A 288 -19.36 1.95 -4.30
C ASP A 288 -19.79 0.80 -5.23
N ASP A 289 -20.90 1.00 -5.96
CA ASP A 289 -21.46 0.05 -6.92
C ASP A 289 -21.93 0.80 -8.17
N PHE A 290 -21.11 0.75 -9.21
CA PHE A 290 -21.36 1.42 -10.47
C PHE A 290 -21.90 0.42 -11.50
N LYS A 291 -23.10 0.69 -12.00
CA LYS A 291 -23.77 -0.12 -13.03
C LYS A 291 -23.87 0.67 -14.33
N PHE A 292 -23.50 0.01 -15.43
CA PHE A 292 -23.43 0.62 -16.75
C PHE A 292 -24.31 -0.14 -17.73
N VAL A 293 -25.12 0.61 -18.46
CA VAL A 293 -25.92 0.12 -19.59
C VAL A 293 -25.49 0.89 -20.82
N LYS A 294 -24.82 0.22 -21.76
CA LYS A 294 -24.44 0.82 -23.05
C LYS A 294 -25.70 1.04 -23.86
N LEU A 295 -26.07 2.29 -24.06
CA LEU A 295 -27.15 2.67 -24.98
C LEU A 295 -26.70 2.37 -26.41
N ASN A 296 -27.57 1.69 -27.18
CA ASN A 296 -27.33 1.39 -28.59
C ASN A 296 -27.03 2.71 -29.32
N ASN A 297 -25.89 2.79 -30.02
CA ASN A 297 -25.35 3.92 -30.81
C ASN A 297 -24.22 4.77 -30.19
N HIS A 298 -23.73 4.49 -28.98
CA HIS A 298 -22.45 5.09 -28.55
C HIS A 298 -21.24 4.35 -29.14
N THR A 299 -20.61 4.99 -30.14
CA THR A 299 -19.21 4.75 -30.53
C THR A 299 -18.31 5.58 -29.62
N GLY A 300 -17.91 5.03 -28.48
CA GLY A 300 -17.06 5.71 -27.51
C GLY A 300 -17.14 5.02 -26.16
N SER A 301 -16.01 4.77 -25.53
CA SER A 301 -15.90 3.98 -24.31
C SER A 301 -14.96 4.67 -23.33
N ASP A 302 -15.48 5.60 -22.54
CA ASP A 302 -14.80 6.09 -21.33
C ASP A 302 -15.90 6.52 -20.32
N PHE A 303 -16.23 5.66 -19.35
CA PHE A 303 -16.99 6.12 -18.16
C PHE A 303 -15.99 6.62 -17.12
N THR A 304 -16.29 7.73 -16.46
CA THR A 304 -15.48 8.27 -15.37
C THR A 304 -16.24 8.25 -14.04
N ALA A 305 -15.62 7.71 -12.99
CA ALA A 305 -16.10 7.75 -11.61
C ALA A 305 -15.10 8.45 -10.70
N ILE A 306 -15.61 9.04 -9.62
CA ILE A 306 -14.83 9.50 -8.48
C ILE A 306 -15.00 8.48 -7.37
N ILE A 307 -13.92 7.82 -6.97
CA ILE A 307 -13.91 6.76 -5.95
C ILE A 307 -13.19 7.28 -4.72
N PRO A 308 -13.85 7.37 -3.56
CA PRO A 308 -13.23 7.89 -2.36
C PRO A 308 -12.31 6.85 -1.68
N ILE A 309 -10.99 6.92 -1.91
CA ILE A 309 -9.97 6.11 -1.21
C ILE A 309 -9.07 7.01 -0.35
N GLY A 310 -9.09 6.76 0.97
CA GLY A 310 -8.30 7.51 1.94
C GLY A 310 -6.79 7.32 1.80
N LYS A 311 -6.01 8.15 2.49
CA LYS A 311 -4.54 8.07 2.51
C LYS A 311 -4.03 6.69 2.93
N GLY A 312 -3.11 6.14 2.15
CA GLY A 312 -2.54 4.80 2.38
C GLY A 312 -3.54 3.65 2.20
N ASP A 313 -4.81 3.92 1.93
CA ASP A 313 -5.84 2.90 1.86
C ASP A 313 -5.93 2.30 0.45
N GLY A 314 -6.46 1.09 0.34
CA GLY A 314 -6.75 0.44 -0.92
C GLY A 314 -7.97 -0.46 -0.84
N ARG A 315 -8.66 -0.64 -1.97
CA ARG A 315 -9.92 -1.39 -2.07
C ARG A 315 -9.89 -2.31 -3.28
N LEU A 316 -10.52 -3.48 -3.14
CA LEU A 316 -10.61 -4.45 -4.21
C LEU A 316 -11.97 -4.30 -4.93
N PHE A 317 -11.92 -3.97 -6.22
CA PHE A 317 -13.08 -3.85 -7.07
C PHE A 317 -13.20 -5.05 -8.00
N ARG A 318 -14.43 -5.36 -8.38
CA ARG A 318 -14.73 -6.38 -9.38
C ARG A 318 -15.47 -5.78 -10.56
N LEU A 319 -14.99 -6.08 -11.77
CA LEU A 319 -15.64 -5.76 -13.03
C LEU A 319 -16.24 -7.04 -13.64
N ILE A 320 -17.57 -7.07 -13.77
CA ILE A 320 -18.29 -8.19 -14.38
C ILE A 320 -19.23 -7.72 -15.49
N PRO A 321 -19.37 -8.47 -16.59
CA PRO A 321 -20.45 -8.25 -17.52
C PRO A 321 -21.77 -8.57 -16.82
N THR A 322 -22.80 -7.76 -17.05
CA THR A 322 -24.14 -8.00 -16.54
C THR A 322 -25.11 -8.25 -17.69
N VAL A 323 -26.12 -9.08 -17.44
CA VAL A 323 -27.23 -9.25 -18.37
C VAL A 323 -28.19 -8.07 -18.16
N ALA A 324 -28.68 -7.43 -19.23
CA ALA A 324 -29.80 -6.49 -19.07
C ALA A 324 -30.98 -7.28 -18.49
N SER A 325 -31.52 -6.90 -17.34
CA SER A 325 -32.84 -7.41 -16.98
C SER A 325 -33.85 -6.75 -17.91
N THR A 326 -34.16 -7.40 -19.03
CA THR A 326 -35.43 -7.16 -19.72
C THR A 326 -36.51 -7.83 -18.89
N GLY A 327 -36.96 -7.13 -17.85
CA GLY A 327 -38.03 -7.60 -16.97
C GLY A 327 -38.93 -6.43 -16.62
N THR A 328 -39.88 -6.15 -17.51
CA THR A 328 -41.17 -5.56 -17.12
C THR A 328 -41.79 -6.46 -16.06
N PHE A 329 -42.04 -5.91 -14.88
CA PHE A 329 -43.02 -6.48 -13.94
C PHE A 329 -44.42 -6.07 -14.35
#